data_AF-A0A6G9CZM3-F1
#
_entry.id   AF-A0A6G9CZM3-F1
#
_cell.length_a   1.000
_cell.length_b   1.000
_cell.length_c   1.000
_cell.angle_alpha   90.00
_cell.angle_beta   90.00
_cell.angle_gamma   90.00
#
_symmetry.space_group_name_H-M   'P 1'
#
loop_
_entity.id
_entity.type
_entity.pdbx_description
1 polymer ?
#
loop_
_entity_poly.entity_id
_entity_poly.type
_entity_poly.pdbx_seq_one_letter_code
_entity_poly.pdbx_strand_id
1 'polypeptide(L)'
;MGAEVADDVNLVDTDDASDNANLGPTARCRSMSFHNRKGLSVHLTPSDTEKLLLSVAGMVARDRRERGVLLNYPEAMALISCWILERARDGMTVAELMNAGRQVLTRDDVMEGVPEMIANVQVEATFPDGRKLVTVTEPIR
;
A
#
# COMPACT_ATOMS: atom_id res chain seq x y z
N MET A 1 -10.04 39.72 -25.14
CA MET A 1 -9.83 38.57 -26.05
C MET A 1 -8.82 37.68 -25.36
N GLY A 2 -9.20 36.71 -24.54
CA GLY A 2 -10.28 35.74 -24.73
C GLY A 2 -9.62 34.43 -25.13
N ALA A 3 -9.08 33.70 -24.15
CA ALA A 3 -8.60 32.33 -24.33
C ALA A 3 -9.52 31.47 -23.47
N GLU A 4 -10.54 30.90 -24.11
CA GLU A 4 -11.41 29.89 -23.51
C GLU A 4 -10.70 28.54 -23.46
N VAL A 5 -11.00 27.84 -22.39
CA VAL A 5 -10.44 26.60 -21.91
C VAL A 5 -11.12 25.45 -22.64
N ALA A 6 -10.35 24.51 -23.20
CA ALA A 6 -10.88 23.28 -23.74
C ALA A 6 -10.87 22.21 -22.65
N ASP A 7 -12.02 22.00 -22.00
CA ASP A 7 -12.33 20.78 -21.25
C ASP A 7 -13.52 20.11 -21.95
N ASP A 8 -13.21 19.21 -22.88
CA ASP A 8 -14.19 18.28 -23.47
C ASP A 8 -13.70 16.86 -23.22
N VAL A 9 -14.09 16.29 -22.08
CA VAL A 9 -14.12 14.84 -21.90
C VAL A 9 -15.58 14.47 -21.72
N ASN A 10 -16.22 14.14 -22.84
CA ASN A 10 -17.59 13.66 -22.90
C ASN A 10 -17.73 12.34 -22.12
N LEU A 11 -18.32 12.42 -20.93
CA LEU A 11 -18.89 11.26 -20.24
C LEU A 11 -20.32 11.13 -20.75
N VAL A 12 -20.53 10.21 -21.69
CA VAL A 12 -21.88 9.91 -22.19
C VAL A 12 -22.58 9.09 -21.12
N ASP A 13 -23.49 9.73 -20.40
CA ASP A 13 -24.49 9.07 -19.56
C ASP A 13 -25.54 8.42 -20.48
N THR A 14 -25.51 7.10 -20.62
CA THR A 14 -26.66 6.33 -21.14
C THR A 14 -27.33 5.60 -19.98
N ASP A 15 -28.13 6.32 -19.20
CA ASP A 15 -29.13 5.76 -18.30
C ASP A 15 -30.49 5.69 -19.03
N ASP A 16 -30.66 4.69 -19.90
CA ASP A 16 -31.99 4.30 -20.38
C ASP A 16 -32.59 3.28 -19.39
N ALA A 17 -33.12 3.80 -18.28
CA ALA A 17 -33.97 3.05 -17.37
C ALA A 17 -35.45 3.23 -17.74
N SER A 18 -35.90 2.51 -18.76
CA SER A 18 -37.34 2.26 -18.98
C SER A 18 -37.55 0.94 -19.73
N ASP A 19 -37.91 -0.13 -19.00
CA ASP A 19 -39.14 -0.89 -19.25
C ASP A 19 -39.17 -2.26 -18.53
N ASN A 20 -39.95 -2.25 -17.46
CA ASN A 20 -41.04 -3.17 -17.15
C ASN A 20 -40.81 -4.69 -16.91
N ALA A 21 -41.21 -5.07 -15.70
CA ALA A 21 -41.90 -6.30 -15.29
C ALA A 21 -41.40 -7.66 -15.79
N ASN A 22 -40.78 -8.43 -14.88
CA ASN A 22 -41.38 -9.61 -14.24
C ASN A 22 -40.30 -10.38 -13.46
N LEU A 23 -40.21 -10.18 -12.14
CA LEU A 23 -39.28 -10.92 -11.28
C LEU A 23 -40.03 -11.43 -10.04
N GLY A 24 -40.17 -12.76 -9.95
CA GLY A 24 -40.79 -13.48 -8.84
C GLY A 24 -40.03 -13.34 -7.51
N PRO A 25 -40.46 -14.06 -6.44
CA PRO A 25 -40.00 -13.82 -5.09
C PRO A 25 -38.66 -14.52 -4.86
N THR A 26 -37.57 -13.99 -5.41
CA THR A 26 -36.22 -14.34 -5.00
C THR A 26 -35.55 -13.12 -4.37
N ALA A 27 -35.12 -13.35 -3.13
CA ALA A 27 -34.32 -12.49 -2.26
C ALA A 27 -33.65 -11.30 -2.97
N ARG A 28 -34.21 -10.10 -2.79
CA ARG A 28 -33.47 -8.86 -2.99
C ARG A 28 -32.37 -8.79 -1.93
N CYS A 29 -31.20 -9.30 -2.26
CA CYS A 29 -29.96 -8.81 -1.68
C CYS A 29 -29.91 -7.32 -2.03
N ARG A 30 -30.26 -6.44 -1.07
CA ARG A 30 -30.09 -5.01 -1.26
C ARG A 30 -28.61 -4.79 -1.53
N SER A 31 -28.27 -4.38 -2.75
CA SER A 31 -26.96 -3.84 -3.04
C SER A 31 -26.67 -2.80 -1.97
N MET A 32 -25.61 -3.02 -1.19
CA MET A 32 -25.10 -1.99 -0.31
C MET A 32 -24.48 -0.93 -1.21
N SER A 33 -25.30 -0.02 -1.72
CA SER A 33 -24.84 1.21 -2.32
C SER A 33 -24.23 2.03 -1.19
N PHE A 34 -22.91 1.95 -1.05
CA PHE A 34 -22.12 2.86 -0.23
C PHE A 34 -22.27 4.27 -0.80
N HIS A 35 -23.31 4.97 -0.35
CA HIS A 35 -23.45 6.39 -0.59
C HIS A 35 -22.41 7.09 0.28
N ASN A 36 -21.33 7.56 -0.36
CA ASN A 36 -20.32 8.39 0.27
C ASN A 36 -20.98 9.72 0.70
N ARG A 37 -21.53 9.76 1.91
CA ARG A 37 -22.02 11.00 2.53
C ARG A 37 -20.81 11.91 2.77
N LYS A 38 -20.76 13.01 2.02
CA LYS A 38 -19.86 14.17 2.15
C LYS A 38 -19.08 14.23 3.47
N GLY A 39 -17.74 14.23 3.40
CA GLY A 39 -16.91 14.95 4.38
C GLY A 39 -15.72 14.26 5.07
N LEU A 40 -15.23 13.12 4.61
CA LEU A 40 -13.94 12.57 5.07
C LEU A 40 -13.07 12.16 3.88
N SER A 41 -12.62 13.12 3.08
CA SER A 41 -11.56 12.85 2.09
C SER A 41 -10.21 13.05 2.76
N VAL A 42 -9.49 11.94 3.02
CA VAL A 42 -8.04 12.04 3.23
C VAL A 42 -7.45 12.49 1.90
N HIS A 43 -6.78 13.66 1.88
CA HIS A 43 -6.11 14.16 0.69
C HIS A 43 -4.82 13.36 0.47
N LEU A 44 -4.94 12.23 -0.20
CA LEU A 44 -3.83 11.37 -0.56
C LEU A 44 -3.18 11.89 -1.83
N THR A 45 -1.88 12.14 -1.77
CA THR A 45 -1.08 12.30 -2.98
C THR A 45 -0.91 10.92 -3.66
N PRO A 46 -0.51 10.88 -4.94
CA PRO A 46 -0.16 9.62 -5.59
C PRO A 46 0.90 8.82 -4.80
N SER A 47 1.90 9.50 -4.23
CA SER A 47 2.92 8.86 -3.39
C SER A 47 2.36 8.28 -2.09
N ASP A 48 1.37 8.93 -1.48
CA ASP A 48 0.72 8.39 -0.28
C ASP A 48 -0.08 7.12 -0.64
N THR A 49 -0.71 7.11 -1.81
CA THR A 49 -1.43 5.92 -2.31
C THR A 49 -0.49 4.76 -2.56
N GLU A 50 0.68 4.99 -3.16
CA GLU A 50 1.73 3.98 -3.35
C GLU A 50 2.22 3.41 -2.01
N LYS A 51 2.46 4.26 -1.01
CA LYS A 51 2.87 3.83 0.35
C LYS A 51 1.78 3.03 1.04
N LEU A 52 0.51 3.35 0.83
CA LEU A 52 -0.61 2.56 1.34
C LEU A 52 -0.65 1.17 0.69
N LEU A 53 -0.48 1.07 -0.63
CA LEU A 53 -0.42 -0.21 -1.33
C LEU A 53 0.77 -1.06 -0.85
N LEU A 54 1.93 -0.43 -0.65
CA LEU A 54 3.12 -1.08 -0.08
C LEU A 54 2.84 -1.60 1.34
N SER A 55 2.14 -0.83 2.16
CA SER A 55 1.76 -1.22 3.52
C SER A 55 0.81 -2.43 3.50
N VAL A 56 -0.14 -2.46 2.57
CA VAL A 56 -1.04 -3.62 2.35
C VAL A 56 -0.23 -4.86 1.95
N ALA A 57 0.70 -4.74 1.01
CA ALA A 57 1.58 -5.84 0.63
C ALA A 57 2.41 -6.35 1.83
N GLY A 58 2.92 -5.45 2.66
CA GLY A 58 3.64 -5.79 3.89
C GLY A 58 2.78 -6.52 4.91
N MET A 59 1.51 -6.13 5.08
CA MET A 59 0.55 -6.85 5.93
C MET A 59 0.29 -8.27 5.42
N VAL A 60 0.07 -8.44 4.11
CA VAL A 60 -0.10 -9.78 3.50
C VAL A 60 1.14 -10.65 3.69
N ALA A 61 2.34 -10.08 3.52
CA ALA A 61 3.61 -10.77 3.74
C ALA A 61 3.78 -11.20 5.21
N ARG A 62 3.49 -10.31 6.17
CA ARG A 62 3.52 -10.64 7.60
C ARG A 62 2.59 -11.81 7.92
N ASP A 63 1.34 -11.74 7.47
CA ASP A 63 0.34 -12.78 7.75
C ASP A 63 0.74 -14.14 7.11
N ARG A 64 1.43 -14.13 5.97
CA ARG A 64 2.01 -15.34 5.35
C ARG A 64 3.14 -15.92 6.18
N ARG A 65 4.07 -15.07 6.65
CA ARG A 65 5.18 -15.48 7.52
C ARG A 65 4.67 -16.09 8.82
N GLU A 66 3.65 -15.50 9.43
CA GLU A 66 3.03 -16.02 10.66
C GLU A 66 2.41 -17.42 10.49
N ARG A 67 2.00 -17.78 9.27
CA ARG A 67 1.56 -19.15 8.93
C ARG A 67 2.71 -20.11 8.59
N GLY A 68 3.96 -19.65 8.65
CA GLY A 68 5.15 -20.43 8.32
C GLY A 68 5.44 -20.54 6.82
N VAL A 69 4.90 -19.63 5.99
CA VAL A 69 5.22 -19.58 4.57
C VAL A 69 6.48 -18.74 4.36
N LEU A 70 7.48 -19.32 3.69
CA LEU A 70 8.70 -18.61 3.28
C LEU A 70 8.35 -17.48 2.31
N LEU A 71 8.87 -16.29 2.59
CA LEU A 71 8.57 -15.11 1.79
C LEU A 71 9.38 -15.09 0.49
N ASN A 72 8.74 -14.67 -0.58
CA ASN A 72 9.42 -14.36 -1.84
C ASN A 72 10.01 -12.94 -1.84
N TYR A 73 10.70 -12.57 -2.93
CA TYR A 73 11.32 -11.26 -3.09
C TYR A 73 10.39 -10.06 -2.81
N PRO A 74 9.22 -9.89 -3.49
CA PRO A 74 8.37 -8.73 -3.26
C PRO A 74 7.76 -8.71 -1.84
N GLU A 75 7.50 -9.87 -1.24
CA GLU A 75 6.99 -9.97 0.13
C GLU A 75 8.03 -9.51 1.15
N ALA A 76 9.28 -9.96 1.01
CA ALA A 76 10.37 -9.56 1.89
C ALA A 76 10.62 -8.03 1.79
N MET A 77 10.68 -7.50 0.56
CA MET A 77 10.81 -6.06 0.31
C MET A 77 9.67 -5.27 0.95
N ALA A 78 8.41 -5.70 0.77
CA ALA A 78 7.25 -5.01 1.31
C ALA A 78 7.21 -5.05 2.84
N LEU A 79 7.55 -6.19 3.45
CA LEU A 79 7.55 -6.35 4.91
C LEU A 79 8.61 -5.44 5.55
N ILE A 80 9.85 -5.46 5.04
CA ILE A 80 10.93 -4.59 5.55
C ILE A 80 10.54 -3.12 5.38
N SER A 81 9.98 -2.76 4.21
CA SER A 81 9.57 -1.38 3.94
C SER A 81 8.48 -0.88 4.88
N CYS A 82 7.46 -1.72 5.12
CA CYS A 82 6.39 -1.43 6.07
C CYS A 82 6.94 -1.28 7.49
N TRP A 83 7.86 -2.15 7.90
CA TRP A 83 8.53 -2.02 9.19
C TRP A 83 9.29 -0.69 9.34
N ILE A 84 10.00 -0.24 8.30
CA ILE A 84 10.70 1.05 8.30
C ILE A 84 9.70 2.21 8.47
N LEU A 85 8.60 2.20 7.72
CA LEU A 85 7.58 3.25 7.77
C LEU A 85 6.97 3.37 9.17
N GLU A 86 6.59 2.25 9.78
CA GLU A 86 6.00 2.22 11.12
C GLU A 86 7.01 2.67 12.19
N ARG A 87 8.25 2.20 12.12
CA ARG A 87 9.28 2.60 13.08
C ARG A 87 9.71 4.06 12.95
N ALA A 88 9.72 4.61 11.73
CA ALA A 88 9.90 6.04 11.52
C ALA A 88 8.75 6.84 12.15
N ARG A 89 7.52 6.32 12.06
CA ARG A 89 6.33 6.92 12.67
C ARG A 89 6.37 6.88 14.20
N ASP A 90 6.94 5.81 14.77
CA ASP A 90 7.23 5.65 16.21
C ASP A 90 8.31 6.63 16.71
N GLY A 91 9.03 7.28 15.79
CA GLY A 91 10.05 8.28 16.11
C GLY A 91 11.47 7.73 16.21
N MET A 92 11.72 6.49 15.75
CA MET A 92 13.10 6.00 15.61
C MET A 92 13.89 6.89 14.66
N THR A 93 15.18 7.05 14.92
CA THR A 93 16.08 7.81 14.06
C THR A 93 16.46 7.01 12.81
N VAL A 94 16.88 7.72 11.75
CA VAL A 94 17.38 7.08 10.52
C VAL A 94 18.50 6.08 10.82
N ALA A 95 19.44 6.44 11.70
CA ALA A 95 20.56 5.57 12.07
C ALA A 95 20.13 4.28 12.79
N GLU A 96 19.12 4.36 13.64
CA GLU A 96 18.55 3.17 14.31
C GLU A 96 17.85 2.26 13.30
N LEU A 97 17.07 2.83 12.37
CA LEU A 97 16.39 2.07 11.32
C LEU A 97 17.38 1.35 10.39
N MET A 98 18.47 2.01 10.00
CA MET A 98 19.53 1.40 9.18
C MET A 98 20.15 0.16 9.83
N ASN A 99 20.20 0.13 11.16
CA ASN A 99 20.79 -0.96 11.92
C ASN A 99 19.78 -2.06 12.27
N ALA A 100 18.65 -1.67 12.84
CA ALA A 100 17.61 -2.59 13.27
C ALA A 100 16.84 -3.20 12.09
N GLY A 101 16.80 -2.53 10.93
CA GLY A 101 16.21 -3.06 9.69
C GLY A 101 16.85 -4.37 9.22
N ARG A 102 18.12 -4.62 9.59
CA ARG A 102 18.85 -5.87 9.27
C ARG A 102 18.48 -7.06 10.16
N GLN A 103 17.60 -6.85 11.14
CA GLN A 103 17.17 -7.86 12.11
C GLN A 103 15.69 -8.23 11.91
N VAL A 104 15.04 -7.66 10.90
CA VAL A 104 13.59 -7.83 10.66
C VAL A 104 13.27 -9.18 10.05
N LEU A 105 14.13 -9.65 9.15
CA LEU A 105 14.03 -10.93 8.48
C LEU A 105 15.37 -11.64 8.52
N THR A 106 15.31 -12.95 8.72
CA THR A 106 16.42 -13.88 8.65
C THR A 106 16.35 -14.70 7.36
N ARG A 107 17.42 -15.39 7.01
CA ARG A 107 17.42 -16.37 5.90
C ARG A 107 16.32 -17.43 6.01
N ASP A 108 15.94 -17.81 7.23
CA ASP A 108 14.91 -18.82 7.48
C ASP A 108 13.48 -18.31 7.22
N ASP A 109 13.29 -16.99 7.09
CA ASP A 109 11.99 -16.38 6.81
C ASP A 109 11.69 -16.28 5.31
N VAL A 110 12.68 -16.54 4.44
CA VAL A 110 12.59 -16.25 3.00
C VAL A 110 12.97 -17.46 2.15
N MET A 111 12.54 -17.44 0.88
CA MET A 111 12.93 -18.45 -0.10
C MET A 111 14.43 -18.36 -0.44
N GLU A 112 15.00 -19.46 -0.92
CA GLU A 112 16.39 -19.52 -1.38
C GLU A 112 16.67 -18.46 -2.46
N GLY A 113 17.83 -17.80 -2.36
CA GLY A 113 18.29 -16.76 -3.28
C GLY A 113 17.70 -15.37 -3.04
N VAL A 114 16.62 -15.24 -2.26
CA VAL A 114 16.02 -13.94 -1.92
C VAL A 114 16.99 -13.01 -1.16
N PRO A 115 17.77 -13.47 -0.16
CA PRO A 115 18.74 -12.62 0.54
C PRO A 115 19.75 -11.97 -0.41
N GLU A 116 20.26 -12.73 -1.38
CA GLU A 116 21.25 -12.26 -2.35
C GLU A 116 20.66 -11.29 -3.38
N MET A 117 19.36 -11.42 -3.68
CA MET A 117 18.63 -10.52 -4.58
C MET A 117 18.39 -9.14 -3.96
N ILE A 118 18.30 -9.05 -2.63
CA ILE A 118 17.98 -7.80 -1.91
C ILE A 118 19.25 -7.19 -1.33
N ALA A 119 19.99 -6.47 -2.18
CA ALA A 119 21.20 -5.76 -1.75
C ALA A 119 20.91 -4.57 -0.82
N ASN A 120 19.81 -3.85 -1.08
CA ASN A 120 19.36 -2.76 -0.24
C ASN A 120 17.85 -2.53 -0.36
N VAL A 121 17.26 -2.01 0.71
CA VAL A 121 15.89 -1.50 0.75
C VAL A 121 15.95 -0.01 0.98
N GLN A 122 15.32 0.77 0.10
CA GLN A 122 15.26 2.23 0.19
C GLN A 122 13.81 2.66 0.30
N VAL A 123 13.50 3.38 1.38
CA VAL A 123 12.14 3.85 1.65
C VAL A 123 12.19 5.26 2.16
N GLU A 124 11.36 6.11 1.58
CA GLU A 124 11.14 7.44 2.08
C GLU A 124 10.04 7.42 3.14
N ALA A 125 10.40 7.82 4.35
CA ALA A 125 9.50 7.80 5.50
C ALA A 125 9.33 9.22 6.09
N THR A 126 8.18 9.42 6.73
CA THR A 126 7.85 10.67 7.43
C THR A 126 8.19 10.54 8.90
N PHE A 127 9.27 11.20 9.33
CA PHE A 127 9.70 11.28 10.71
C PHE A 127 9.04 12.48 11.42
N PRO A 128 9.09 12.55 12.76
CA PRO A 128 8.63 13.73 13.50
C PRO A 128 9.30 15.04 13.07
N ASP A 129 10.51 14.97 12.52
CA ASP A 129 11.29 16.12 12.03
C ASP A 129 11.28 16.27 10.50
N GLY A 130 10.44 15.51 9.80
CA GLY A 130 10.21 15.64 8.37
C GLY A 130 10.49 14.38 7.55
N ARG A 131 10.38 14.51 6.24
CA ARG A 131 10.50 13.40 5.29
C ARG A 131 11.97 13.10 4.98
N LYS A 132 12.39 11.84 5.12
CA LYS A 132 13.78 11.42 4.90
C LYS A 132 13.83 10.07 4.18
N LEU A 133 14.90 9.86 3.42
CA LEU A 133 15.22 8.57 2.81
C LEU A 133 15.98 7.69 3.81
N VAL A 134 15.51 6.47 3.99
CA VAL A 134 16.17 5.43 4.77
C VAL A 134 16.69 4.36 3.82
N THR A 135 17.95 3.99 3.96
CA THR A 135 18.58 2.92 3.17
C THR A 135 19.09 1.84 4.11
N VAL A 136 18.50 0.65 4.04
CA VAL A 136 18.99 -0.53 4.77
C VAL A 136 19.78 -1.40 3.79
N THR A 137 21.09 -1.48 3.99
CA THR A 137 21.98 -2.34 3.20
C THR A 137 22.01 -3.75 3.77
N GLU A 138 21.93 -4.76 2.90
CA GLU A 138 21.90 -6.19 3.26
C GLU A 138 20.92 -6.48 4.41
N PRO A 139 19.61 -6.25 4.19
CA PRO A 139 18.60 -6.30 5.24
C PRO A 139 18.30 -7.74 5.72
N ILE A 140 18.76 -8.76 5.01
CA ILE A 140 18.52 -10.18 5.33
C ILE A 140 19.88 -10.86 5.51
N ARG A 141 20.10 -11.46 6.68
CA ARG A 141 21.36 -12.15 7.04
C ARG A 141 21.16 -13.64 7.25
#